data_AF-A0A9C9JNT8-F1
#
_entry.id   AF-A0A9C9JNT8-F1
#
_cell.length_a   1.000
_cell.length_b   1.000
_cell.length_c   1.000
_cell.angle_alpha   90.00
_cell.angle_beta   90.00
_cell.angle_gamma   90.00
#
_symmetry.space_group_name_H-M   'P 1'
#
loop_
_entity.id
_entity.type
_entity.pdbx_description
1 polymer ?
#
loop_
_entity_poly.entity_id
_entity_poly.type
_entity_poly.pdbx_seq_one_letter_code
_entity_poly.pdbx_strand_id
1 'polypeptide(L)'
;MAMRKAVSGALVLAWAIFTLALPAQSAVTDEVSVTLTGGEVAGRVRGTGKATVQARVENLGTRALNGIRIEAFYSTTDVLPDQYAVWHPHEFIFEPPLPPGESTLLNFSDEQAAEYILIEVRSTLFALGLSYNGTVMDLKFALPERRGVVFIATRDFAGLVGAEAKYDEPTQQIVVATEGIEAGFTVGSQAAVINGRQTVLAGEVFEFNGTSYLPLLDAAT
;
A
#
# COMPACT_ATOMS: atom_id res chain seq x y z
N MET A 1 41.82 12.85 46.19
CA MET A 1 42.09 13.67 44.98
C MET A 1 41.49 12.93 43.80
N ALA A 2 40.67 13.61 43.01
CA ALA A 2 39.49 13.07 42.31
C ALA A 2 39.77 12.08 41.16
N MET A 3 38.94 11.03 41.12
CA MET A 3 38.70 10.12 39.99
C MET A 3 38.22 10.91 38.75
N ARG A 4 38.83 10.64 37.60
CA ARG A 4 38.38 11.12 36.29
C ARG A 4 37.07 10.42 35.91
N LYS A 5 36.00 11.20 35.73
CA LYS A 5 34.73 10.77 35.14
C LYS A 5 34.94 10.40 33.67
N ALA A 6 34.47 9.22 33.29
CA ALA A 6 34.26 8.82 31.91
C ALA A 6 33.18 9.73 31.29
N VAL A 7 33.47 10.25 30.10
CA VAL A 7 32.55 11.02 29.28
C VAL A 7 31.52 10.05 28.70
N SER A 8 30.28 10.22 29.15
CA SER A 8 29.10 9.54 28.64
C SER A 8 28.87 9.95 27.17
N GLY A 9 29.15 9.05 26.24
CA GLY A 9 28.67 9.16 24.87
C GLY A 9 27.15 9.04 24.89
N ALA A 10 26.47 10.11 24.48
CA ALA A 10 25.02 10.12 24.30
C ALA A 10 24.67 9.14 23.16
N LEU A 11 24.13 7.98 23.52
CA LEU A 11 23.49 7.08 22.58
C LEU A 11 22.13 7.71 22.23
N VAL A 12 22.00 8.21 21.01
CA VAL A 12 20.74 8.69 20.46
C VAL A 12 19.85 7.46 20.26
N LEU A 13 18.89 7.24 21.16
CA LEU A 13 17.85 6.22 20.98
C LEU A 13 16.95 6.64 19.82
N ALA A 14 17.13 6.00 18.66
CA ALA A 14 16.24 6.09 17.53
C ALA A 14 14.87 5.49 17.92
N TRP A 15 13.82 6.27 17.72
CA TRP A 15 12.44 5.86 17.96
C TRP A 15 12.00 4.99 16.78
N ALA A 16 11.79 3.70 17.00
CA ALA A 16 11.11 2.86 16.02
C ALA A 16 9.60 3.11 16.12
N ILE A 17 9.12 4.13 15.42
CA ILE A 17 7.70 4.30 15.15
C ILE A 17 7.38 3.34 14.00
N PHE A 18 6.52 2.36 14.26
CA PHE A 18 5.98 1.51 13.21
C PHE A 18 4.87 2.29 12.53
N THR A 19 4.92 2.38 11.21
CA THR A 19 4.01 3.24 10.46
C THR A 19 3.49 2.46 9.26
N LEU A 20 2.17 2.41 9.11
CA LEU A 20 1.53 2.04 7.85
C LEU A 20 1.99 3.01 6.78
N ALA A 21 2.75 2.54 5.80
CA ALA A 21 2.96 3.33 4.61
C ALA A 21 1.69 3.23 3.78
N LEU A 22 0.96 4.34 3.65
CA LEU A 22 -0.06 4.46 2.61
C LEU A 22 0.60 4.10 1.27
N PRO A 23 -0.08 3.34 0.40
CA PRO A 23 0.53 2.82 -0.80
C PRO A 23 1.07 3.98 -1.64
N ALA A 24 2.38 3.98 -1.85
CA ALA A 24 3.03 4.93 -2.72
C ALA A 24 2.37 4.81 -4.10
N GLN A 25 1.83 5.92 -4.63
CA GLN A 25 1.66 6.08 -6.06
C GLN A 25 3.04 5.90 -6.68
N SER A 26 3.34 4.72 -7.21
CA SER A 26 4.60 4.52 -7.92
C SER A 26 4.43 5.06 -9.34
N ALA A 27 5.46 5.71 -9.85
CA ALA A 27 5.61 5.92 -11.28
C ALA A 27 5.52 4.56 -12.00
N VAL A 28 4.97 4.58 -13.22
CA VAL A 28 4.74 3.43 -14.11
C VAL A 28 5.86 2.39 -13.98
N THR A 29 5.52 1.22 -13.46
CA THR A 29 6.45 0.10 -13.37
C THR A 29 6.20 -0.86 -14.52
N ASP A 30 7.21 -1.64 -14.92
CA ASP A 30 7.08 -2.74 -15.89
C ASP A 30 6.16 -3.88 -15.38
N GLU A 31 5.57 -3.73 -14.19
CA GLU A 31 4.73 -4.70 -13.50
C GLU A 31 3.25 -4.63 -13.91
N VAL A 32 2.84 -3.66 -14.74
CA VAL A 32 1.46 -3.54 -15.22
C VAL A 32 1.43 -3.35 -16.73
N SER A 33 0.68 -4.22 -17.41
CA SER A 33 0.43 -4.11 -18.84
C SER A 33 -0.98 -3.58 -19.09
N VAL A 34 -1.09 -2.58 -19.97
CA VAL A 34 -2.38 -2.03 -20.41
C VAL A 34 -2.48 -2.13 -21.92
N THR A 35 -3.45 -2.91 -22.38
CA THR A 35 -3.70 -3.12 -23.81
C THR A 35 -5.08 -2.59 -24.17
N LEU A 36 -5.15 -1.72 -25.18
CA LEU A 36 -6.44 -1.32 -25.77
C LEU A 36 -7.09 -2.54 -26.43
N THR A 37 -8.30 -2.92 -25.98
CA THR A 37 -9.03 -4.06 -26.56
C THR A 37 -10.21 -3.64 -27.42
N GLY A 38 -10.62 -2.37 -27.34
CA GLY A 38 -11.66 -1.81 -28.20
C GLY A 38 -11.88 -0.32 -27.96
N GLY A 39 -12.48 0.34 -28.94
CA GLY A 39 -12.91 1.73 -28.84
C GLY A 39 -14.00 2.04 -29.85
N GLU A 40 -15.05 2.74 -29.44
CA GLU A 40 -16.11 3.24 -30.32
C GLU A 40 -16.26 4.75 -30.16
N VAL A 41 -16.50 5.45 -31.27
CA VAL A 41 -16.67 6.90 -31.29
C VAL A 41 -18.04 7.23 -31.88
N ALA A 42 -18.93 7.75 -31.06
CA ALA A 42 -20.27 8.15 -31.46
C ALA A 42 -20.35 9.68 -31.65
N GLY A 43 -20.95 10.13 -32.77
CA GLY A 43 -21.12 11.56 -33.09
C GLY A 43 -19.95 12.15 -33.88
N ARG A 44 -20.03 12.09 -35.23
CA ARG A 44 -19.00 12.65 -36.13
C ARG A 44 -19.36 14.05 -36.63
N VAL A 45 -19.60 15.00 -35.73
CA VAL A 45 -19.74 16.41 -36.12
C VAL A 45 -18.69 17.23 -35.38
N ARG A 46 -17.67 17.71 -36.12
CA ARG A 46 -16.66 18.72 -35.75
C ARG A 46 -16.51 18.98 -34.23
N GLY A 47 -15.84 18.07 -33.51
CA GLY A 47 -15.40 18.31 -32.14
C GLY A 47 -16.40 17.99 -31.03
N THR A 48 -17.56 17.41 -31.35
CA THR A 48 -18.53 16.94 -30.33
C THR A 48 -18.88 15.48 -30.59
N GLY A 49 -18.22 14.57 -29.90
CA GLY A 49 -18.57 13.15 -29.94
C GLY A 49 -17.98 12.41 -28.75
N LYS A 50 -18.55 11.25 -28.45
CA LYS A 50 -18.20 10.47 -27.26
C LYS A 50 -17.32 9.29 -27.68
N ALA A 51 -16.09 9.26 -27.16
CA ALA A 51 -15.23 8.08 -27.24
C ALA A 51 -15.58 7.14 -26.08
N THR A 52 -15.84 5.87 -26.37
CA THR A 52 -15.96 4.79 -25.39
C THR A 52 -14.78 3.87 -25.58
N VAL A 53 -14.02 3.62 -24.52
CA VAL A 53 -12.74 2.93 -24.56
C VAL A 53 -12.80 1.70 -23.68
N GLN A 54 -12.27 0.59 -24.18
CA GLN A 54 -12.06 -0.62 -23.41
C GLN A 54 -10.56 -0.96 -23.38
N ALA A 55 -10.03 -1.10 -22.17
CA ALA A 55 -8.63 -1.44 -21.93
C ALA A 55 -8.54 -2.67 -21.03
N ARG A 56 -7.71 -3.65 -21.41
CA ARG A 56 -7.31 -4.75 -20.53
C ARG A 56 -6.12 -4.30 -19.70
N VAL A 57 -6.25 -4.43 -18.39
CA VAL A 57 -5.16 -4.25 -17.43
C VAL A 57 -4.75 -5.62 -16.91
N GLU A 58 -3.47 -5.93 -16.98
CA GLU A 58 -2.89 -7.17 -16.46
C GLU A 58 -1.85 -6.83 -15.40
N ASN A 59 -1.96 -7.48 -14.25
CA ASN A 59 -0.99 -7.36 -13.17
C ASN A 59 0.13 -8.37 -13.38
N LEU A 60 1.23 -7.94 -13.99
CA LEU A 60 2.44 -8.75 -14.20
C LEU A 60 3.36 -8.77 -12.96
N GLY A 61 3.01 -7.99 -11.94
CA GLY A 61 3.77 -7.86 -10.71
C GLY A 61 3.63 -9.06 -9.76
N THR A 62 4.28 -8.95 -8.61
CA THR A 62 4.22 -9.97 -7.54
C THR A 62 3.31 -9.58 -6.38
N ARG A 63 2.70 -8.40 -6.45
CA ARG A 63 1.80 -7.83 -5.43
C ARG A 63 0.42 -7.60 -6.03
N ALA A 64 -0.62 -7.65 -5.21
CA ALA A 64 -1.95 -7.26 -5.66
C ALA A 64 -1.97 -5.77 -6.00
N LEU A 65 -2.69 -5.43 -7.08
CA LEU A 65 -2.86 -4.07 -7.58
C LEU A 65 -4.22 -3.56 -7.08
N ASN A 66 -4.21 -2.51 -6.29
CA ASN A 66 -5.41 -1.87 -5.72
C ASN A 66 -6.04 -0.86 -6.68
N GLY A 67 -5.28 -0.36 -7.65
CA GLY A 67 -5.79 0.60 -8.60
C GLY A 67 -4.75 1.08 -9.59
N ILE A 68 -5.19 1.84 -10.57
CA ILE A 68 -4.36 2.39 -11.64
C ILE A 68 -4.92 3.74 -12.09
N ARG A 69 -4.02 4.65 -12.45
CA ARG A 69 -4.34 5.85 -13.22
C ARG A 69 -3.81 5.68 -14.63
N ILE A 70 -4.72 5.79 -15.56
CA ILE A 70 -4.48 5.74 -16.99
C ILE A 70 -4.75 7.14 -17.55
N GLU A 71 -3.90 7.62 -18.44
CA GLU A 71 -4.15 8.82 -19.23
C GLU A 71 -4.40 8.45 -20.69
N ALA A 72 -5.45 9.04 -21.26
CA ALA A 72 -5.80 8.88 -22.66
C ALA A 72 -5.47 10.16 -23.44
N PHE A 73 -4.88 9.99 -24.62
CA PHE A 73 -4.71 11.05 -25.60
C PHE A 73 -5.59 10.74 -26.81
N TYR A 74 -6.35 11.75 -27.23
CA TYR A 74 -7.36 11.66 -28.27
C TYR A 74 -6.90 12.49 -29.48
N SER A 75 -6.73 11.86 -30.64
CA SER A 75 -6.31 12.53 -31.87
C SER A 75 -7.21 12.21 -33.06
N THR A 76 -7.44 13.22 -33.91
CA THR A 76 -8.12 13.04 -35.21
C THR A 76 -7.16 12.59 -36.31
N THR A 77 -5.87 12.44 -36.01
CA THR A 77 -4.83 12.01 -36.94
C THR A 77 -3.89 11.00 -36.29
N ASP A 78 -3.30 10.10 -37.08
CA ASP A 78 -2.36 9.09 -36.61
C ASP A 78 -0.98 9.70 -36.33
N VAL A 79 -0.92 10.56 -35.32
CA VAL A 79 0.29 11.29 -34.92
C VAL A 79 0.45 11.12 -33.42
N LEU A 80 1.68 10.78 -33.00
CA LEU A 80 2.04 10.70 -31.59
C LEU A 80 1.88 12.07 -30.91
N PRO A 81 1.47 12.11 -29.64
CA PRO A 81 1.35 13.36 -28.90
C PRO A 81 2.69 14.07 -28.80
N ASP A 82 2.68 15.39 -28.98
CA ASP A 82 3.83 16.22 -28.66
C ASP A 82 3.94 16.44 -27.13
N GLN A 83 5.00 17.13 -26.69
CA GLN A 83 5.23 17.41 -25.26
C GLN A 83 4.17 18.32 -24.60
N TYR A 84 3.29 18.94 -25.38
CA TYR A 84 2.23 19.83 -24.94
C TYR A 84 0.82 19.25 -25.17
N ALA A 85 0.75 17.99 -25.62
CA ALA A 85 -0.49 17.28 -25.82
C ALA A 85 -1.33 17.24 -24.53
N VAL A 86 -2.64 17.41 -24.69
CA VAL A 86 -3.57 17.34 -23.56
C VAL A 86 -3.92 15.88 -23.30
N TRP A 87 -3.57 15.41 -22.11
CA TRP A 87 -3.86 14.07 -21.63
C TRP A 87 -5.05 14.08 -20.67
N HIS A 88 -5.92 13.10 -20.80
CA HIS A 88 -7.17 12.97 -20.05
C HIS A 88 -7.04 11.86 -19.01
N PRO A 89 -7.04 12.18 -17.71
CA PRO A 89 -6.82 11.18 -16.66
C PRO A 89 -8.10 10.40 -16.33
N HIS A 90 -7.92 9.09 -16.15
CA HIS A 90 -8.92 8.13 -15.70
C HIS A 90 -8.33 7.27 -14.59
N GLU A 91 -8.96 7.30 -13.42
CA GLU A 91 -8.51 6.55 -12.24
C GLU A 91 -9.48 5.40 -11.93
N PHE A 92 -8.92 4.24 -11.63
CA PHE A 92 -9.66 3.01 -11.38
C PHE A 92 -9.15 2.36 -10.10
N ILE A 93 -10.07 2.01 -9.22
CA ILE A 93 -9.81 1.23 -8.02
C ILE A 93 -10.34 -0.18 -8.24
N PHE A 94 -9.55 -1.18 -7.88
CA PHE A 94 -9.88 -2.59 -8.02
C PHE A 94 -10.44 -3.13 -6.71
N GLU A 95 -11.71 -3.56 -6.74
CA GLU A 95 -12.39 -4.19 -5.62
C GLU A 95 -13.01 -5.53 -6.07
N PRO A 96 -12.41 -6.68 -5.69
CA PRO A 96 -11.19 -6.83 -4.89
C PRO A 96 -9.92 -6.39 -5.66
N PRO A 97 -8.78 -6.17 -4.96
CA PRO A 97 -7.49 -5.91 -5.60
C PRO A 97 -7.16 -6.95 -6.67
N LEU A 98 -6.64 -6.50 -7.82
CA LEU A 98 -6.29 -7.39 -8.92
C LEU A 98 -5.07 -8.24 -8.54
N PRO A 99 -5.21 -9.58 -8.40
CA PRO A 99 -4.11 -10.44 -7.96
C PRO A 99 -2.96 -10.50 -8.98
N PRO A 100 -1.75 -10.91 -8.55
CA PRO A 100 -0.64 -11.22 -9.47
C PRO A 100 -1.04 -12.23 -10.55
N GLY A 101 -0.71 -11.96 -11.80
CA GLY A 101 -0.99 -12.79 -12.97
C GLY A 101 -2.43 -12.72 -13.49
N GLU A 102 -3.29 -11.93 -12.85
CA GLU A 102 -4.68 -11.76 -13.28
C GLU A 102 -4.86 -10.52 -14.16
N SER A 103 -5.97 -10.49 -14.90
CA SER A 103 -6.35 -9.34 -15.73
C SER A 103 -7.79 -8.92 -15.53
N THR A 104 -8.07 -7.63 -15.80
CA THR A 104 -9.41 -7.06 -15.76
C THR A 104 -9.65 -6.15 -16.96
N LEU A 105 -10.92 -5.93 -17.30
CA LEU A 105 -11.34 -5.02 -18.35
C LEU A 105 -11.87 -3.73 -17.73
N LEU A 106 -11.25 -2.62 -18.11
CA LEU A 106 -11.67 -1.27 -17.77
C LEU A 106 -12.46 -0.69 -18.94
N ASN A 107 -13.58 -0.04 -18.62
CA ASN A 107 -14.36 0.72 -19.59
C ASN A 107 -14.46 2.17 -19.11
N PHE A 108 -14.15 3.11 -19.99
CA PHE A 108 -14.29 4.54 -19.70
C PHE A 108 -14.74 5.29 -20.94
N SER A 109 -15.24 6.51 -20.76
CA SER A 109 -15.66 7.34 -21.88
C SER A 109 -15.28 8.79 -21.66
N ASP A 110 -14.95 9.49 -22.73
CA ASP A 110 -14.67 10.92 -22.76
C ASP A 110 -15.52 11.59 -23.86
N GLU A 111 -15.88 12.86 -23.66
CA GLU A 111 -16.61 13.69 -24.62
C GLU A 111 -15.69 14.28 -25.71
N GLN A 112 -14.47 13.74 -25.82
CA GLN A 112 -13.45 14.08 -26.80
C GLN A 112 -13.44 13.02 -27.92
N ALA A 113 -14.23 13.23 -28.98
CA ALA A 113 -14.22 12.33 -30.13
C ALA A 113 -12.90 12.42 -30.90
N ALA A 114 -12.25 11.27 -31.09
CA ALA A 114 -11.02 11.10 -31.84
C ALA A 114 -11.04 9.80 -32.63
N GLU A 115 -10.33 9.76 -33.77
CA GLU A 115 -10.18 8.55 -34.58
C GLU A 115 -9.08 7.64 -34.02
N TYR A 116 -8.10 8.23 -33.34
CA TYR A 116 -6.96 7.57 -32.74
C TYR A 116 -6.96 7.82 -31.24
N ILE A 117 -6.75 6.76 -30.46
CA ILE A 117 -6.67 6.79 -29.00
C ILE A 117 -5.34 6.18 -28.62
N LEU A 118 -4.51 6.95 -27.92
CA LEU A 118 -3.32 6.45 -27.27
C LEU A 118 -3.59 6.38 -25.76
N ILE A 119 -3.19 5.27 -25.15
CA ILE A 119 -3.31 5.06 -23.71
C ILE A 119 -1.90 4.99 -23.13
N GLU A 120 -1.69 5.72 -22.03
CA GLU A 120 -0.48 5.64 -21.24
C GLU A 120 -0.84 5.41 -19.76
N VAL A 121 -0.25 4.40 -19.13
CA VAL A 121 -0.33 4.26 -17.67
C VAL A 121 0.52 5.36 -17.06
N ARG A 122 0.04 6.05 -16.03
CA ARG A 122 0.81 7.13 -15.37
C ARG A 122 1.16 6.80 -13.92
N SER A 123 0.29 6.08 -13.22
CA SER A 123 0.56 5.64 -11.85
C SER A 123 -0.18 4.36 -11.51
N THR A 124 0.39 3.58 -10.59
CA THR A 124 -0.18 2.33 -10.06
C THR A 124 -0.30 2.42 -8.55
N LEU A 125 -1.38 1.85 -7.99
CA LEU A 125 -1.63 1.76 -6.57
C LEU A 125 -1.51 0.30 -6.15
N PHE A 126 -0.47 -0.06 -5.40
CA PHE A 126 -0.22 -1.43 -4.95
C PHE A 126 -0.74 -1.67 -3.52
N ALA A 127 -0.87 -2.94 -3.13
CA ALA A 127 -1.23 -3.35 -1.77
C ALA A 127 -0.20 -2.89 -0.70
N LEU A 128 -0.69 -2.74 0.55
CA LEU A 128 -0.07 -2.10 1.72
C LEU A 128 1.38 -2.51 2.05
N GLY A 129 2.14 -1.55 2.60
CA GLY A 129 3.49 -1.75 3.13
C GLY A 129 3.63 -1.35 4.62
N LEU A 130 4.51 -2.04 5.33
CA LEU A 130 4.87 -1.75 6.72
C LEU A 130 6.25 -1.10 6.78
N SER A 131 6.38 0.09 7.36
CA SER A 131 7.67 0.74 7.57
C SER A 131 8.28 0.33 8.91
N TYR A 132 9.54 -0.10 8.89
CA TYR A 132 10.34 -0.44 10.07
C TYR A 132 11.78 0.08 9.93
N ASN A 133 12.27 0.88 10.89
CA ASN A 133 13.60 1.51 10.85
C ASN A 133 13.90 2.22 9.51
N GLY A 134 12.89 2.87 8.92
CA GLY A 134 13.00 3.55 7.63
C GLY A 134 12.99 2.64 6.40
N THR A 135 12.83 1.33 6.59
CA THR A 135 12.68 0.33 5.51
C THR A 135 11.21 -0.02 5.32
N VAL A 136 10.69 0.12 4.10
CA VAL A 136 9.32 -0.29 3.75
C VAL A 136 9.32 -1.77 3.35
N MET A 137 8.46 -2.55 3.98
CA MET A 137 8.27 -3.98 3.73
C MET A 137 6.90 -4.22 3.10
N ASP A 138 6.87 -4.87 1.96
CA ASP A 138 5.62 -5.22 1.29
C ASP A 138 4.88 -6.33 2.05
N LEU A 139 3.60 -6.11 2.30
CA LEU A 139 2.75 -7.13 2.92
C LEU A 139 2.13 -7.98 1.80
N LYS A 140 2.54 -9.25 1.74
CA LYS A 140 2.10 -10.21 0.71
C LYS A 140 0.86 -11.02 1.09
N PHE A 141 0.17 -10.63 2.15
CA PHE A 141 -0.97 -11.34 2.70
C PHE A 141 -2.09 -10.36 3.05
N ALA A 142 -3.33 -10.84 2.97
CA ALA A 142 -4.49 -10.05 3.36
C ALA A 142 -4.47 -9.80 4.87
N LEU A 143 -4.72 -8.56 5.25
CA LEU A 143 -4.77 -8.13 6.65
C LEU A 143 -6.22 -8.05 7.09
N PRO A 144 -6.61 -8.66 8.22
CA PRO A 144 -7.95 -8.47 8.75
C PRO A 144 -8.16 -7.02 9.20
N GLU A 145 -9.33 -6.47 8.90
CA GLU A 145 -9.79 -5.19 9.44
C GLU A 145 -10.88 -5.42 10.48
N ARG A 146 -10.82 -4.69 11.60
CA ARG A 146 -11.86 -4.71 12.62
C ARG A 146 -12.10 -3.29 13.14
N ARG A 147 -13.33 -2.79 12.96
CA ARG A 147 -13.76 -1.45 13.40
C ARG A 147 -12.88 -0.32 12.83
N GLY A 148 -12.49 -0.40 11.55
CA GLY A 148 -11.66 0.63 10.91
C GLY A 148 -10.17 0.55 11.22
N VAL A 149 -9.71 -0.50 11.91
CA VAL A 149 -8.29 -0.72 12.25
C VAL A 149 -7.81 -1.96 11.52
N VAL A 150 -6.67 -1.84 10.84
CA VAL A 150 -6.01 -2.96 10.14
C VAL A 150 -5.11 -3.69 11.12
N PHE A 151 -5.17 -5.02 11.11
CA PHE A 151 -4.41 -5.87 12.01
C PHE A 151 -3.46 -6.80 11.25
N ILE A 152 -2.34 -7.11 11.88
CA ILE A 152 -1.38 -8.12 11.42
C ILE A 152 -1.27 -9.23 12.46
N ALA A 153 -1.13 -10.48 12.03
CA ALA A 153 -0.83 -11.55 12.98
C ALA A 153 0.55 -11.29 13.62
N THR A 154 0.66 -11.42 14.93
CA THR A 154 1.90 -11.14 15.68
C THR A 154 3.08 -11.91 15.11
N ARG A 155 2.87 -13.17 14.75
CA ARG A 155 3.91 -14.03 14.19
C ARG A 155 4.43 -13.50 12.85
N ASP A 156 3.53 -13.04 11.98
CA ASP A 156 3.90 -12.49 10.67
C ASP A 156 4.64 -11.17 10.86
N PHE A 157 4.16 -10.30 11.76
CA PHE A 157 4.85 -9.07 12.13
C PHE A 157 6.26 -9.33 12.65
N ALA A 158 6.42 -10.25 13.61
CA ALA A 158 7.72 -10.62 14.15
C ALA A 158 8.65 -11.17 13.06
N GLY A 159 8.12 -12.01 12.17
CA GLY A 159 8.86 -12.51 11.02
C GLY A 159 9.34 -11.40 10.07
N LEU A 160 8.50 -10.40 9.80
CA LEU A 160 8.85 -9.25 8.95
C LEU A 160 10.01 -8.43 9.55
N VAL A 161 10.00 -8.18 10.86
CA VAL A 161 10.99 -7.32 11.51
C VAL A 161 12.22 -8.08 12.02
N GLY A 162 12.34 -9.38 11.73
CA GLY A 162 13.43 -10.22 12.22
C GLY A 162 13.44 -10.36 13.74
N ALA A 163 12.26 -10.40 14.36
CA ALA A 163 12.06 -10.57 15.79
C ALA A 163 11.52 -11.97 16.12
N GLU A 164 11.65 -12.35 17.39
CA GLU A 164 10.91 -13.48 17.94
C GLU A 164 9.67 -12.98 18.67
N ALA A 165 8.53 -13.64 18.45
CA ALA A 165 7.32 -13.46 19.23
C ALA A 165 7.19 -14.60 20.25
N LYS A 166 7.01 -14.25 21.52
CA LYS A 166 6.71 -15.18 22.62
C LYS A 166 5.35 -14.85 23.19
N TYR A 167 4.56 -15.89 23.44
CA TYR A 167 3.26 -15.77 24.09
C TYR A 167 3.31 -16.42 25.47
N ASP A 168 2.88 -15.69 26.49
CA ASP A 168 2.69 -16.17 27.85
C ASP A 168 1.20 -16.34 28.11
N GLU A 169 0.73 -17.59 28.11
CA GLU A 169 -0.68 -17.95 28.22
C GLU A 169 -1.33 -17.47 29.54
N PRO A 170 -0.71 -17.66 30.74
CA PRO A 170 -1.23 -17.14 32.00
C PRO A 170 -1.53 -15.63 32.03
N THR A 171 -0.67 -14.81 31.42
CA THR A 171 -0.80 -13.34 31.44
C THR A 171 -1.40 -12.79 30.17
N GLN A 172 -1.62 -13.65 29.17
CA GLN A 172 -1.98 -13.30 27.79
C GLN A 172 -1.04 -12.23 27.21
N GLN A 173 0.22 -12.25 27.62
CA GLN A 173 1.23 -11.29 27.19
C GLN A 173 1.96 -11.83 25.96
N ILE A 174 2.11 -10.95 24.99
CA ILE A 174 2.85 -11.20 23.75
C ILE A 174 4.08 -10.30 23.81
N VAL A 175 5.26 -10.88 23.73
CA VAL A 175 6.53 -10.15 23.68
C VAL A 175 7.15 -10.35 22.32
N VAL A 176 7.34 -9.26 21.59
CA VAL A 176 8.08 -9.23 20.32
C VAL A 176 9.43 -8.56 20.59
N ALA A 177 10.53 -9.30 20.40
CA ALA A 177 11.87 -8.80 20.71
C ALA A 177 12.88 -9.07 19.59
N THR A 178 13.73 -8.07 19.33
CA THR A 178 14.91 -8.15 18.44
C THR A 178 16.07 -7.32 19.05
N GLU A 179 17.24 -7.31 18.41
CA GLU A 179 18.38 -6.48 18.84
C GLU A 179 18.04 -4.98 18.74
N GLY A 180 17.54 -4.41 19.83
CA GLY A 180 17.24 -2.98 19.98
C GLY A 180 15.77 -2.63 20.14
N ILE A 181 14.85 -3.60 20.08
CA ILE A 181 13.42 -3.38 20.35
C ILE A 181 12.85 -4.51 21.18
N GLU A 182 12.15 -4.14 22.25
CA GLU A 182 11.29 -5.02 23.03
C GLU A 182 9.89 -4.39 23.10
N ALA A 183 8.90 -5.10 22.57
CA ALA A 183 7.52 -4.66 22.57
C ALA A 183 6.64 -5.71 23.25
N GLY A 184 6.01 -5.30 24.36
CA GLY A 184 5.03 -6.09 25.10
C GLY A 184 3.61 -5.65 24.75
N PHE A 185 2.77 -6.62 24.39
CA PHE A 185 1.36 -6.45 24.11
C PHE A 185 0.55 -7.37 25.01
N THR A 186 -0.66 -6.98 25.39
CA THR A 186 -1.56 -7.82 26.19
C THR A 186 -2.85 -8.00 25.43
N VAL A 187 -3.30 -9.25 25.25
CA VAL A 187 -4.61 -9.51 24.65
C VAL A 187 -5.69 -8.82 25.48
N GLY A 188 -6.64 -8.15 24.82
CA GLY A 188 -7.66 -7.36 25.50
C GLY A 188 -7.28 -5.89 25.71
N SER A 189 -6.03 -5.51 25.41
CA SER A 189 -5.50 -4.17 25.71
C SER A 189 -5.33 -3.31 24.46
N GLN A 190 -5.60 -2.00 24.60
CA GLN A 190 -5.20 -0.95 23.65
C GLN A 190 -3.89 -0.26 24.06
N ALA A 191 -3.18 -0.82 25.04
CA ALA A 191 -1.89 -0.33 25.48
C ALA A 191 -0.80 -1.39 25.19
N ALA A 192 0.32 -0.91 24.68
CA ALA A 192 1.56 -1.67 24.53
C ALA A 192 2.67 -1.04 25.37
N VAL A 193 3.68 -1.83 25.71
CA VAL A 193 4.93 -1.35 26.32
C VAL A 193 6.03 -1.54 25.29
N ILE A 194 6.51 -0.46 24.70
CA ILE A 194 7.57 -0.48 23.68
C ILE A 194 8.82 0.14 24.30
N ASN A 195 9.89 -0.63 24.43
CA ASN A 195 11.15 -0.22 25.06
C ASN A 195 10.93 0.41 26.45
N GLY A 196 10.07 -0.21 27.26
CA GLY A 196 9.72 0.24 28.60
C GLY A 196 8.76 1.44 28.66
N ARG A 197 8.26 1.94 27.53
CA ARG A 197 7.30 3.06 27.47
C ARG A 197 5.92 2.58 27.06
N GLN A 198 4.91 3.03 27.81
CA GLN A 198 3.52 2.77 27.46
C GLN A 198 3.13 3.56 26.22
N THR A 199 2.56 2.88 25.23
CA THR A 199 2.10 3.44 23.95
C THR A 199 0.63 3.03 23.75
N VAL A 200 -0.20 3.98 23.33
CA VAL A 200 -1.61 3.72 22.98
C VAL A 200 -1.67 3.20 21.55
N LEU A 201 -2.41 2.13 21.34
CA LEU A 201 -2.60 1.48 20.06
C LEU A 201 -3.88 1.99 19.39
N ALA A 202 -3.93 1.90 18.06
CA ALA A 202 -5.11 2.25 17.27
C ALA A 202 -6.31 1.30 17.54
N GLY A 203 -6.04 0.09 18.04
CA GLY A 203 -7.05 -0.92 18.32
C GLY A 203 -6.64 -1.83 19.50
N GLU A 204 -7.57 -2.70 19.88
CA GLU A 204 -7.34 -3.70 20.93
C GLU A 204 -6.61 -4.91 20.35
N VAL A 205 -5.53 -5.33 20.99
CA VAL A 205 -4.86 -6.60 20.66
C VAL A 205 -5.83 -7.73 20.94
N PHE A 206 -6.03 -8.62 19.97
CA PHE A 206 -6.99 -9.71 20.13
C PHE A 206 -6.41 -11.04 19.71
N GLU A 207 -7.05 -12.12 20.16
CA GLU A 207 -6.77 -13.47 19.72
C GLU A 207 -7.97 -14.00 18.93
N PHE A 208 -7.71 -14.68 17.83
CA PHE A 208 -8.71 -15.38 17.05
C PHE A 208 -8.14 -16.71 16.55
N ASN A 209 -8.84 -17.81 16.84
CA ASN A 209 -8.42 -19.17 16.49
C ASN A 209 -6.96 -19.49 16.88
N GLY A 210 -6.55 -19.10 18.09
CA GLY A 210 -5.18 -19.32 18.59
C GLY A 210 -4.11 -18.46 17.92
N THR A 211 -4.50 -17.47 17.11
CA THR A 211 -3.59 -16.50 16.49
C THR A 211 -3.82 -15.13 17.13
N SER A 212 -2.75 -14.52 17.63
CA SER A 212 -2.79 -13.16 18.14
C SER A 212 -2.58 -12.14 17.03
N TYR A 213 -3.32 -11.04 17.10
CA TYR A 213 -3.33 -9.97 16.12
C TYR A 213 -3.02 -8.63 16.76
N LEU A 214 -2.09 -7.89 16.14
CA LEU A 214 -1.66 -6.57 16.56
C LEU A 214 -2.27 -5.50 15.64
N PRO A 215 -2.79 -4.40 16.18
CA PRO A 215 -3.21 -3.27 15.35
C PRO A 215 -1.99 -2.62 14.72
N LEU A 216 -2.07 -2.32 13.43
CA LEU A 216 -1.08 -1.51 12.75
C LEU A 216 -1.32 -0.04 13.08
N LEU A 217 -0.24 0.70 13.32
CA LEU A 217 -0.28 2.14 13.58
C LEU A 217 -0.43 2.89 12.26
N ASP A 218 -1.39 3.80 12.19
CA ASP A 218 -1.60 4.67 11.05
C ASP A 218 -0.47 5.72 10.96
N ALA A 219 -0.08 6.15 9.75
CA ALA A 219 0.91 7.21 9.54
C ALA A 219 0.42 8.60 9.90
N ALA A 220 -0.88 8.75 10.16
CA ALA A 220 -1.52 10.04 10.33
C ALA A 220 -1.48 10.52 11.79
N THR A 221 -0.29 10.84 12.31
CA THR A 221 -0.10 11.80 13.42
C THR A 221 1.29 12.43 13.36
#